data_AF-A0A917NAV0-F1
#
_entry.id   AF-A0A917NAV0-F1
#
_cell.length_a   1.000
_cell.length_b   1.000
_cell.length_c   1.000
_cell.angle_alpha   90.00
_cell.angle_beta   90.00
_cell.angle_gamma   90.00
#
_symmetry.space_group_name_H-M   'P 1'
#
loop_
_entity.id
_entity.type
_entity.pdbx_description
1 polymer ?
#
loop_
_entity_poly.entity_id
_entity_poly.type
_entity_poly.pdbx_seq_one_letter_code
_entity_poly.pdbx_strand_id
1 'polypeptide(L)' 'MANFVGHLLSVDDVGLKVYSQKNEGDTIEAVEHKINQASTLGYWVIFRKQGNEYTPVKFLDSKRNKHYTLS' A
#
# COMPACT_ATOMS: atom_id res chain seq x y z
N MET A 1 1.02 10.57 -14.17
CA MET A 1 -0.06 9.55 -14.14
C MET A 1 0.48 8.46 -13.25
N ALA A 2 -0.16 8.20 -12.10
CA ALA A 2 0.47 7.39 -11.06
C ALA A 2 0.71 5.95 -11.52
N ASN A 3 1.95 5.49 -11.38
CA ASN A 3 2.38 4.13 -11.72
C ASN A 3 2.26 3.17 -10.53
N PHE A 4 2.07 3.69 -9.32
CA PHE A 4 1.97 2.91 -8.09
C PHE A 4 0.81 3.39 -7.23
N VAL A 5 0.20 2.44 -6.52
CA VAL A 5 -0.88 2.69 -5.59
C VAL A 5 -0.70 1.86 -4.31
N GLY A 6 -0.75 2.50 -3.16
CA GLY A 6 -0.81 1.86 -1.86
C GLY A 6 -2.25 1.74 -1.37
N HIS A 7 -2.66 0.55 -0.95
CA HIS A 7 -3.95 0.28 -0.31
C HIS A 7 -3.74 -0.17 1.14
N LEU A 8 -4.51 0.42 2.06
CA LEU A 8 -4.55 0.00 3.46
C LEU A 8 -5.40 -1.27 3.61
N LEU A 9 -4.81 -2.31 4.17
CA LEU A 9 -5.48 -3.52 4.61
C LEU A 9 -5.87 -3.36 6.08
N SER A 10 -7.15 -3.52 6.38
CA SER A 10 -7.63 -3.79 7.73
C SER A 10 -8.11 -5.22 7.82
N VAL A 11 -7.86 -5.85 8.95
CA VAL A 11 -8.46 -7.14 9.29
C VAL A 11 -9.53 -6.84 10.33
N ASP A 12 -10.77 -7.26 10.07
CA ASP A 12 -11.82 -7.32 11.09
C ASP A 12 -12.08 -8.78 11.49
N ASP A 13 -12.96 -8.99 12.47
CA ASP A 13 -13.31 -10.32 12.96
C ASP A 13 -13.87 -11.27 11.89
N VAL A 14 -14.20 -10.75 10.70
CA VAL A 14 -14.83 -11.47 9.59
C VAL A 14 -13.89 -11.65 8.38
N GLY A 15 -12.69 -11.04 8.40
CA GLY A 15 -11.66 -11.25 7.38
C GLY A 15 -10.88 -9.98 6.98
N LEU A 16 -10.14 -10.08 5.87
CA LEU A 16 -9.41 -8.95 5.27
C LEU A 16 -10.39 -8.01 4.54
N LYS A 17 -10.57 -6.79 5.06
CA LYS A 17 -11.25 -5.70 4.35
C LYS A 17 -10.23 -4.67 3.88
N VAL A 18 -10.26 -4.40 2.57
CA VAL A 18 -9.51 -3.27 1.99
C VAL A 18 -10.22 -1.99 2.43
N TYR A 19 -9.55 -1.17 3.25
CA TYR A 19 -10.06 0.15 3.60
C TYR A 19 -9.74 1.13 2.47
N SER A 20 -10.61 2.09 2.19
CA SER A 20 -10.54 2.95 0.99
C SER A 20 -9.37 3.93 0.94
N GLN A 21 -8.46 3.89 1.92
CA GLN A 21 -7.33 4.80 1.94
C GLN A 21 -6.33 4.37 0.87
N LYS A 22 -6.14 5.27 -0.09
CA LYS A 22 -5.36 5.06 -1.30
C LYS A 22 -4.29 6.14 -1.40
N ASN A 23 -3.04 5.72 -1.53
CA ASN A 23 -1.90 6.61 -1.75
C ASN A 23 -1.31 6.35 -3.13
N GLU A 24 -1.41 7.30 -4.05
CA GLU A 24 -0.87 7.18 -5.40
C GLU A 24 0.48 7.87 -5.56
N GLY A 25 1.36 7.33 -6.41
CA GLY A 25 2.66 7.92 -6.71
C GLY A 25 3.24 7.42 -8.03
N ASP A 26 4.20 8.18 -8.57
CA ASP A 26 4.91 7.79 -9.80
C ASP A 26 6.03 6.77 -9.52
N THR A 27 6.52 6.69 -8.28
CA THR A 27 7.49 5.69 -7.78
C THR A 27 6.99 5.01 -6.50
N ILE A 28 7.63 3.91 -6.11
CA ILE A 28 7.32 3.18 -4.87
C ILE A 28 7.63 4.08 -3.66
N GLU A 29 8.77 4.75 -3.66
CA GLU A 29 9.23 5.62 -2.57
C GLU A 29 8.26 6.78 -2.32
N ALA A 30 7.65 7.32 -3.39
CA ALA A 30 6.64 8.37 -3.28
C ALA A 30 5.38 7.87 -2.57
N VAL A 31 4.97 6.63 -2.82
CA VAL A 31 3.84 5.99 -2.13
C VAL A 31 4.20 5.67 -0.68
N GLU A 32 5.40 5.14 -0.43
CA GLU A 32 5.90 4.85 0.92
C GLU A 32 5.98 6.10 1.79
N HIS A 33 6.51 7.19 1.25
CA HIS A 33 6.58 8.45 1.96
C HIS A 33 5.19 8.95 2.37
N LYS A 34 4.20 8.87 1.47
CA LYS A 34 2.80 9.21 1.78
C LYS A 34 2.20 8.30 2.84
N ILE A 35 2.50 7.00 2.81
CA ILE A 35 2.06 6.03 3.83
C ILE A 35 2.69 6.36 5.19
N ASN A 36 3.99 6.67 5.23
CA ASN A 36 4.70 7.00 6.46
C ASN A 36 4.29 8.36 7.04
N GLN A 37 3.83 9.29 6.19
CA GLN A 37 3.24 10.56 6.62
C GLN A 37 1.78 10.43 7.06
N ALA A 38 1.06 9.40 6.62
CA ALA A 38 -0.32 9.19 7.02
C ALA A 38 -0.38 8.81 8.50
N SER A 39 -1.26 9.46 9.27
CA SER A 39 -1.51 9.12 10.68
C SER A 39 -2.17 7.74 10.87
N THR A 40 -2.43 7.02 9.78
CA THR A 40 -3.12 5.74 9.76
C THR A 40 -2.10 4.60 9.75
N LEU A 41 -1.90 4.01 10.92
CA LEU A 41 -1.04 2.85 11.12
C LEU A 41 -1.73 1.56 10.70
N GLY A 42 -1.05 0.69 9.97
CA GLY A 42 -1.61 -0.60 9.55
C GLY A 42 -0.74 -1.34 8.55
N TYR A 43 -1.37 -2.29 7.86
CA TYR A 43 -0.72 -3.07 6.82
C TYR A 43 -1.07 -2.47 5.47
N TRP A 44 -0.08 -2.16 4.65
CA TRP A 44 -0.29 -1.62 3.32
C TRP A 44 0.25 -2.56 2.26
N VAL A 45 -0.43 -2.63 1.13
CA VAL A 45 0.08 -3.28 -0.09
C VAL A 45 0.22 -2.22 -1.16
N ILE A 46 1.43 -2.11 -1.72
CA ILE A 46 1.71 -1.29 -2.90
C ILE A 46 1.59 -2.17 -4.13
N PHE A 47 0.81 -1.69 -5.09
CA PHE A 47 0.64 -2.27 -6.41
C PHE A 47 1.27 -1.37 -7.47
N ARG A 48 1.87 -1.99 -8.48
CA ARG A 48 2.21 -1.35 -9.74
C ARG A 48 0.98 -1.36 -10.63
N LYS A 49 0.61 -0.20 -11.18
CA LYS A 49 -0.48 -0.02 -12.13
C LYS A 49 0.06 -0.04 -13.55
N GLN A 50 -0.43 -0.94 -14.40
CA GLN A 50 -0.11 -1.02 -15.82
C GLN A 50 -1.41 -1.12 -16.62
N GLY A 51 -1.90 0.03 -17.12
CA GLY A 51 -3.23 0.09 -17.73
C GLY A 51 -4.33 -0.22 -16.70
N ASN A 52 -5.04 -1.32 -16.93
CA ASN A 52 -6.10 -1.83 -16.04
C ASN A 52 -5.60 -2.93 -15.06
N GLU A 53 -4.34 -3.32 -15.16
CA GLU A 53 -3.75 -4.36 -14.31
C GLU A 53 -3.05 -3.76 -13.08
N TYR A 54 -3.19 -4.47 -11.96
CA TYR A 54 -2.58 -4.12 -10.68
C TYR A 54 -1.77 -5.31 -10.16
N THR A 55 -0.45 -5.17 -10.14
CA THR A 55 0.45 -6.22 -9.66
C THR A 55 1.00 -5.83 -8.29
N PRO A 56 0.83 -6.64 -7.23
CA PRO A 56 1.39 -6.34 -5.93
C PRO A 56 2.92 -6.42 -5.99
N VAL A 57 3.61 -5.41 -5.47
CA VAL A 57 5.09 -5.34 -5.50
C VAL A 57 5.71 -5.20 -4.12
N LYS A 58 4.97 -4.66 -3.15
CA LYS A 58 5.50 -4.42 -1.80
C LYS A 58 4.41 -4.52 -0.75
N PHE A 59 4.76 -5.10 0.39
CA PHE A 59 3.97 -5.09 1.61
C PHE A 59 4.68 -4.29 2.70
N LEU A 60 3.93 -3.47 3.41
CA LEU A 60 4.44 -2.56 4.44
C LEU A 60 3.65 -2.75 5.73
N ASP A 61 4.35 -3.04 6.81
CA ASP A 61 3.81 -2.94 8.17
C ASP A 61 4.24 -1.57 8.72
N SER A 62 3.39 -0.56 8.57
CA SER A 62 3.71 0.81 9.00
C SER A 62 3.73 0.96 10.52
N LYS A 63 3.13 0.02 11.28
CA LYS A 63 3.24 -0.03 12.74
C LYS A 63 4.66 -0.40 13.18
N ARG A 64 5.31 -1.32 12.44
CA ARG A 64 6.65 -1.82 12.77
C ARG A 64 7.76 -1.23 11.90
N ASN A 65 7.41 -0.33 10.98
CA ASN A 65 8.30 0.18 9.95
C ASN A 65 9.04 -0.95 9.20
N LYS A 66 8.32 -2.03 8.85
CA LYS A 66 8.87 -3.20 8.14
C LYS A 66 8.34 -3.28 6.71
N HIS A 67 9.26 -3.55 5.79
CA HIS A 67 9.03 -3.51 4.35
C HIS A 67 9.40 -4.86 3.74
N TYR A 68 8.54 -5.39 2.88
CA TYR A 68 8.71 -6.70 2.25
C TYR A 68 8.44 -6.58 0.75
N THR A 69 9.42 -6.96 -0.07
CA THR A 69 9.22 -7.05 -1.53
C THR A 69 8.54 -8.36 -1.85
N LEU A 70 7.54 -8.33 -2.73
CA LEU A 70 6.82 -9.51 -3.18
C LEU A 70 7.46 -9.99 -4.50
N SER A 71 7.83 -11.27 -4.57
CA SER A 71 8.50 -11.93 -5.72
C SER A 71 7.52 -12.65 -6.62
#